data_AF-A0A965QM22-F1
#
_entry.id   AF-A0A965QM22-F1
#
_cell.length_a   1.000
_cell.length_b   1.000
_cell.length_c   1.000
_cell.angle_alpha   90.00
_cell.angle_beta   90.00
_cell.angle_gamma   90.00
#
_symmetry.space_group_name_H-M   'P 1'
#
loop_
_entity.id
_entity.type
_entity.pdbx_description
1 polymer ?
#
loop_
_entity_poly.entity_id
_entity_poly.type
_entity_poly.pdbx_seq_one_letter_code
_entity_poly.pdbx_strand_id
1 'polypeptide(L)'
;MGPGSICTTRVVAGTGVPQITAVMSVAEALKNTKVKIIADGGLRYSGDVCKAIAAGAHAVMVGSLFAGTDEAPGERVLFQGKVFKKYRGMGSIG
;
A
#
# COMPACT_ATOMS: atom_id res chain seq x y z
N MET A 1 9.08 -1.76 -1.21
CA MET A 1 9.53 -0.70 -0.28
C MET A 1 9.32 0.67 -0.91
N GLY A 2 8.70 1.61 -0.18
CA GLY A 2 8.36 2.94 -0.72
C GLY A 2 7.09 3.13 -1.58
N PRO A 3 6.21 2.13 -1.83
CA PRO A 3 5.07 2.31 -2.72
C PRO A 3 3.84 2.95 -2.04
N GLY A 4 3.78 2.92 -0.70
CA GLY A 4 2.62 3.37 0.07
C GLY A 4 2.27 4.84 -0.19
N SER A 5 0.97 5.18 -0.17
CA SER A 5 0.45 6.51 -0.51
C SER A 5 0.99 7.65 0.37
N ILE A 6 1.43 7.30 1.57
CA ILE A 6 1.95 8.17 2.63
C ILE A 6 3.44 7.94 2.92
N CYS A 7 4.07 7.01 2.19
CA CYS A 7 5.44 6.60 2.44
C CYS A 7 6.41 7.56 1.76
N THR A 8 7.30 8.19 2.53
CA THR A 8 8.32 9.11 2.02
C THR A 8 9.70 8.47 1.88
N THR A 9 9.85 7.16 2.15
CA THR A 9 11.15 6.46 2.15
C THR A 9 11.94 6.64 0.85
N ARG A 10 11.28 6.60 -0.32
CA ARG A 10 11.97 6.84 -1.61
C ARG A 10 12.56 8.25 -1.71
N VAL A 11 11.89 9.24 -1.14
CA VAL A 11 12.31 10.64 -1.18
C VAL A 11 13.40 10.91 -0.15
N VAL A 12 13.22 10.42 1.09
CA VAL A 12 14.11 10.73 2.22
C VAL A 12 15.36 9.86 2.22
N ALA A 13 15.21 8.55 2.02
CA ALA A 13 16.32 7.59 2.09
C ALA A 13 16.89 7.22 0.71
N GLY A 14 16.30 7.73 -0.38
CA GLY A 14 16.76 7.45 -1.76
C GLY A 14 16.65 5.99 -2.20
N THR A 15 15.93 5.15 -1.45
CA THR A 15 15.83 3.71 -1.70
C THR A 15 14.39 3.26 -1.93
N GLY A 16 14.22 2.36 -2.89
CA GLY A 16 12.95 1.73 -3.22
C GLY A 16 12.96 1.13 -4.62
N VAL A 17 11.88 0.43 -4.94
CA VAL A 17 11.67 -0.26 -6.22
C VAL A 17 10.20 -0.09 -6.63
N PRO A 18 9.87 0.07 -7.92
CA PRO A 18 8.49 0.07 -8.40
C PRO A 18 7.75 -1.20 -7.96
N GLN A 19 6.51 -1.06 -7.47
CA GLN A 19 5.83 -2.14 -6.75
C GLN A 19 5.60 -3.40 -7.59
N ILE A 20 5.18 -3.25 -8.86
CA ILE A 20 4.97 -4.40 -9.74
C ILE A 20 6.29 -5.14 -10.00
N THR A 21 7.37 -4.40 -10.27
CA THR A 21 8.71 -4.98 -10.42
C THR A 21 9.12 -5.76 -9.17
N ALA A 22 8.90 -5.18 -7.99
CA ALA A 22 9.22 -5.83 -6.72
C ALA A 22 8.46 -7.16 -6.54
N VAL A 23 7.15 -7.15 -6.78
CA VAL A 23 6.30 -8.34 -6.68
C VAL A 23 6.76 -9.41 -7.66
N MET A 24 6.97 -9.05 -8.93
CA MET A 24 7.43 -10.00 -9.97
C MET A 24 8.78 -10.62 -9.62
N SER A 25 9.76 -9.81 -9.19
CA SER A 25 11.09 -10.30 -8.82
C SER A 25 11.03 -11.25 -7.62
N VAL A 26 10.23 -10.93 -6.60
CA VAL A 26 10.06 -11.81 -5.43
C VAL A 26 9.29 -13.08 -5.80
N ALA A 27 8.29 -12.99 -6.67
CA ALA A 27 7.54 -14.15 -7.15
C ALA A 27 8.43 -15.13 -7.92
N GLU A 28 9.29 -14.64 -8.81
CA GLU A 28 10.24 -15.50 -9.53
C GLU A 28 11.28 -16.10 -8.57
N ALA A 29 11.80 -15.33 -7.63
CA ALA A 29 12.78 -15.82 -6.65
C ALA A 29 12.22 -16.90 -5.72
N LEU A 30 10.92 -16.84 -5.41
CA LEU A 30 10.23 -17.80 -4.52
C LEU A 30 9.53 -18.92 -5.28
N LYS A 31 9.77 -19.04 -6.59
CA LYS A 31 9.22 -20.10 -7.44
C LYS A 31 9.61 -21.47 -6.87
N ASN A 32 8.63 -22.37 -6.76
CA ASN A 32 8.75 -23.70 -6.16
C ASN A 32 8.91 -23.74 -4.63
N THR A 33 8.72 -22.62 -3.94
CA THR A 33 8.59 -22.61 -2.48
C THR A 33 7.11 -22.63 -2.07
N LYS A 34 6.85 -22.88 -0.79
CA LYS A 34 5.49 -22.76 -0.20
C LYS A 34 5.20 -21.35 0.32
N VAL A 35 6.13 -20.40 0.17
CA VAL A 35 6.01 -19.05 0.72
C VAL A 35 4.99 -18.24 -0.07
N LYS A 36 4.13 -17.52 0.66
CA LYS A 36 3.10 -16.65 0.08
C LYS A 36 3.56 -15.20 0.08
N ILE A 37 3.09 -14.45 -0.91
CA ILE A 37 3.50 -13.06 -1.15
C ILE A 37 2.31 -12.15 -0.92
N ILE A 38 2.51 -11.11 -0.12
CA ILE A 38 1.53 -10.04 0.09
C ILE A 38 2.11 -8.77 -0.54
N ALA A 39 1.39 -8.19 -1.52
CA ALA A 39 1.76 -6.89 -2.08
C ALA A 39 1.21 -5.77 -1.18
N ASP A 40 2.09 -5.00 -0.56
CA ASP A 40 1.74 -3.93 0.37
C ASP A 40 2.03 -2.53 -0.19
N GLY A 41 0.98 -1.71 -0.25
CA GLY A 41 1.05 -0.31 -0.62
C GLY A 41 1.08 -0.04 -2.14
N GLY A 42 0.71 1.19 -2.51
CA GLY A 42 0.68 1.66 -3.89
C GLY A 42 -0.60 1.36 -4.67
N LEU A 43 -1.62 0.77 -4.02
CA LEU A 43 -2.91 0.43 -4.60
C LEU A 43 -3.87 1.62 -4.51
N ARG A 44 -4.35 2.13 -5.65
CA ARG A 44 -5.30 3.25 -5.71
C ARG A 44 -6.66 2.84 -6.25
N TYR A 45 -6.69 1.87 -7.15
CA TYR A 45 -7.91 1.38 -7.78
C TYR A 45 -7.99 -0.14 -7.68
N SER A 46 -9.19 -0.69 -7.86
CA SER A 46 -9.42 -2.15 -7.92
C SER A 46 -8.54 -2.82 -8.99
N GLY A 47 -8.31 -2.16 -10.13
CA GLY A 47 -7.41 -2.64 -11.17
C GLY A 47 -5.96 -2.83 -10.71
N ASP A 48 -5.48 -2.07 -9.71
CA ASP A 48 -4.13 -2.25 -9.17
C ASP A 48 -4.03 -3.54 -8.34
N VAL A 49 -5.13 -3.94 -7.67
CA VAL A 49 -5.22 -5.22 -6.98
C VAL A 49 -5.13 -6.37 -8.00
N CYS A 50 -5.89 -6.28 -9.09
CA CYS A 50 -5.84 -7.26 -10.17
C CYS A 50 -4.42 -7.39 -10.75
N LYS A 51 -3.73 -6.27 -10.99
CA LYS A 51 -2.35 -6.26 -11.49
C LYS A 51 -1.36 -6.87 -10.49
N ALA A 52 -1.51 -6.57 -9.20
CA ALA A 52 -0.64 -7.12 -8.16
C ALA A 52 -0.77 -8.64 -8.06
N ILE A 53 -2.00 -9.17 -8.13
CA ILE A 53 -2.26 -10.61 -8.14
C ILE A 53 -1.69 -11.24 -9.42
N ALA A 54 -1.96 -10.63 -10.58
CA ALA A 54 -1.42 -11.10 -11.87
C ALA A 54 0.13 -11.10 -11.90
N ALA A 55 0.77 -10.18 -11.18
CA ALA A 55 2.21 -10.10 -11.03
C ALA A 55 2.81 -11.18 -10.11
N GLY A 56 1.99 -11.97 -9.40
CA GLY A 56 2.44 -13.08 -8.54
C GLY A 56 2.14 -12.91 -7.06
N ALA A 57 1.43 -11.85 -6.64
CA ALA A 57 0.97 -11.73 -5.26
C ALA A 57 -0.19 -12.70 -4.96
N HIS A 58 -0.23 -13.24 -3.74
CA HIS A 58 -1.31 -14.11 -3.27
C HIS A 58 -2.40 -13.32 -2.53
N ALA A 59 -2.02 -12.18 -1.97
CA ALA A 59 -2.91 -11.23 -1.32
C ALA A 59 -2.36 -9.81 -1.46
N VAL A 60 -3.19 -8.83 -1.12
CA VAL A 60 -2.80 -7.42 -1.04
C VAL A 60 -3.04 -6.89 0.37
N MET A 61 -2.16 -6.01 0.83
CA MET A 61 -2.35 -5.23 2.05
C MET A 61 -2.69 -3.79 1.68
N VAL A 62 -3.78 -3.28 2.27
CA VAL A 62 -4.39 -2.02 1.86
C VAL A 62 -4.59 -1.12 3.07
N GLY A 63 -4.00 0.08 3.02
CA GLY A 63 -4.23 1.13 4.02
C GLY A 63 -5.18 2.21 3.52
N SER A 64 -4.71 3.01 2.55
CA SER A 64 -5.41 4.24 2.12
C SER A 64 -6.83 4.05 1.61
N LEU A 65 -7.17 2.91 0.99
CA LEU A 65 -8.54 2.67 0.52
C LEU A 65 -9.53 2.46 1.67
N PHE A 66 -9.05 1.96 2.81
CA PHE A 66 -9.87 1.75 4.00
C PHE A 66 -9.78 2.90 5.00
N ALA A 67 -8.79 3.79 4.89
CA ALA A 67 -8.53 4.83 5.88
C ALA A 67 -9.69 5.83 6.10
N GLY A 68 -10.60 5.94 5.13
CA GLY A 68 -11.77 6.81 5.21
C GLY A 68 -13.08 6.13 5.62
N THR A 69 -13.10 4.80 5.82
CA THR A 69 -14.34 4.07 6.12
C THR A 69 -14.82 4.32 7.55
N ASP A 70 -16.03 3.88 7.86
CA ASP A 70 -16.67 4.10 9.15
C ASP A 70 -15.94 3.37 10.28
N GLU A 71 -15.45 2.17 9.98
CA GLU A 71 -14.72 1.27 10.88
C GLU A 71 -13.28 1.72 11.14
N ALA A 72 -12.70 2.52 10.24
CA ALA A 72 -11.34 3.01 10.43
C ALA A 72 -11.27 3.91 11.67
N PRO A 73 -10.27 3.73 12.55
CA PRO A 73 -10.17 4.51 13.79
C PRO A 73 -9.92 5.98 13.50
N GLY A 74 -10.39 6.84 14.40
CA GLY A 74 -10.25 8.30 14.31
C GLY A 74 -11.55 9.01 13.97
N GLU A 75 -11.58 10.31 14.29
CA GLU A 75 -12.78 11.13 14.12
C GLU A 75 -12.90 11.68 12.69
N ARG A 76 -14.15 11.85 12.27
CA ARG A 76 -14.47 12.57 11.03
C ARG A 76 -14.31 14.07 11.27
N VAL A 77 -13.63 14.75 10.36
CA VAL A 77 -13.40 16.19 10.39
C VAL A 77 -14.06 16.82 9.17
N LEU A 78 -14.87 17.87 9.39
CA LEU A 78 -15.41 18.68 8.30
C LEU A 78 -14.35 19.72 7.90
N PHE A 79 -13.91 19.65 6.65
CA PHE A 79 -12.95 20.59 6.09
C PHE A 79 -13.43 21.04 4.71
N GLN A 80 -13.61 22.35 4.54
CA GLN A 80 -14.07 22.95 3.28
C GLN A 80 -15.34 22.28 2.70
N GLY A 81 -16.31 21.97 3.58
CA GLY A 81 -17.58 21.34 3.18
C GLY A 81 -17.48 19.86 2.82
N LYS A 82 -16.33 19.21 3.01
CA LYS A 82 -16.15 17.77 2.82
C LYS A 82 -15.75 17.09 4.12
N VAL A 83 -16.19 15.85 4.28
CA VAL A 83 -15.88 15.04 5.46
C VAL A 83 -14.63 14.20 5.19
N PHE A 84 -13.66 14.28 6.09
CA PHE A 84 -12.39 13.54 6.00
C PHE A 84 -12.12 12.75 7.27
N LYS A 85 -11.30 11.71 7.20
CA LYS A 85 -10.63 11.10 8.35
C LYS A 85 -9.12 11.29 8.23
N LYS A 86 -8.45 11.55 9.35
CA LYS A 86 -6.98 11.68 9.37
C LYS A 86 -6.34 10.32 9.11
N TYR A 87 -5.39 10.27 8.17
CA TYR A 87 -4.59 9.09 7.85
C TYR A 87 -3.11 9.45 7.91
N ARG A 88 -2.33 8.69 8.67
CA ARG A 88 -0.89 8.92 8.85
C ARG A 88 -0.09 7.64 8.70
N GLY A 89 1.19 7.81 8.39
CA GLY A 89 2.14 6.70 8.33
C GLY A 89 2.76 6.36 9.64
N MET A 90 3.09 5.08 9.83
CA MET A 90 3.84 4.67 11.02
C MET A 90 5.23 5.33 11.10
N GLY A 91 5.80 5.75 9.98
CA GLY A 91 7.07 6.47 9.92
C GLY A 91 6.95 8.00 9.94
N SER A 92 5.74 8.58 10.11
CA SER A 92 5.59 10.03 10.22
C SER A 92 5.80 10.52 11.66
N ILE A 93 6.14 11.81 11.80
CA ILE A 93 6.11 12.47 13.10
C ILE A 93 4.64 12.61 13.54
N GLY A 94 4.40 12.37 14.83
CA GLY A 94 3.08 12.11 15.42
C GLY A 94 2.06 13.22 15.24
#